data_AF-A0A9P4PRF6-F1
#
_entry.id   AF-A0A9P4PRF6-F1
#
_cell.length_a   1.000
_cell.length_b   1.000
_cell.length_c   1.000
_cell.angle_alpha   90.00
_cell.angle_beta   90.00
_cell.angle_gamma   90.00
#
_symmetry.space_group_name_H-M   'P 1'
#
loop_
_entity.id
_entity.type
_entity.pdbx_description
1 polymer ?
#
loop_
_entity_poly.entity_id
_entity_poly.type
_entity_poly.pdbx_seq_one_letter_code
_entity_poly.pdbx_strand_id
1 'polypeptide(L)'
;MILDHDQEEILRKHLKALLGKRPFPKTICPSEVARALDQEELDKLECYDWRDCMENIRGLCWEMREYGVVEVLQKGEVVKAKSIDDIVGPIRVRYHPDHRRQEMM
;
A
#
# COMPACT_ATOMS: atom_id res chain seq x y z
N MET A 1 12.46 -0.37 -9.16
CA MET A 1 12.30 -1.62 -9.94
C MET A 1 10.89 -1.61 -10.51
N ILE A 2 10.68 -2.08 -11.74
CA ILE A 2 9.32 -2.27 -12.26
C ILE A 2 8.94 -3.69 -11.83
N LEU A 3 7.91 -3.82 -11.00
CA LEU A 3 7.37 -5.13 -10.63
C LEU A 3 6.74 -5.77 -11.87
N ASP A 4 6.90 -7.08 -12.02
CA ASP A 4 6.05 -7.83 -12.94
C ASP A 4 4.63 -8.02 -12.37
N HIS A 5 3.77 -8.66 -13.16
CA HIS A 5 2.38 -8.88 -12.79
C HIS A 5 2.22 -9.75 -11.53
N ASP A 6 3.00 -10.81 -11.40
CA ASP A 6 2.91 -11.75 -10.28
C ASP A 6 3.41 -11.09 -8.98
N GLN A 7 4.51 -10.35 -9.08
CA GLN A 7 5.07 -9.55 -7.99
C GLN A 7 4.11 -8.47 -7.51
N GLU A 8 3.45 -7.75 -8.43
CA GLU A 8 2.43 -6.77 -8.07
C GLU A 8 1.25 -7.44 -7.36
N GLU A 9 0.78 -8.60 -7.86
CA GLU A 9 -0.35 -9.32 -7.28
C GLU A 9 -0.09 -9.73 -5.82
N ILE A 10 1.12 -10.21 -5.50
CA ILE A 10 1.54 -10.53 -4.13
C ILE A 10 1.35 -9.33 -3.20
N LEU A 11 1.91 -8.18 -3.57
CA LEU A 11 1.81 -6.97 -2.74
C LEU A 11 0.36 -6.47 -2.63
N ARG A 12 -0.37 -6.50 -3.74
CA ARG A 12 -1.75 -6.02 -3.83
C ARG A 12 -2.69 -6.88 -2.98
N LYS A 13 -2.48 -8.20 -2.94
CA LYS A 13 -3.20 -9.15 -2.07
C LYS A 13 -3.02 -8.79 -0.59
N HIS A 14 -1.78 -8.63 -0.11
CA HIS A 14 -1.50 -8.28 1.29
C HIS A 14 -2.04 -6.90 1.66
N LEU A 15 -1.86 -5.93 0.78
CA LEU A 15 -2.34 -4.57 0.97
C LEU A 15 -3.87 -4.53 1.11
N LYS A 16 -4.61 -5.18 0.20
CA LYS A 16 -6.08 -5.29 0.27
C LYS A 16 -6.53 -6.05 1.52
N ALA A 17 -5.88 -7.17 1.85
CA ALA A 17 -6.23 -7.96 3.03
C ALA A 17 -6.09 -7.16 4.33
N LEU A 18 -5.04 -6.34 4.45
CA LEU A 18 -4.83 -5.47 5.61
C LEU A 18 -5.79 -4.28 5.63
N LEU A 19 -6.00 -3.61 4.49
CA LEU A 19 -6.96 -2.50 4.37
C LEU A 19 -8.40 -2.95 4.68
N GLY A 20 -8.80 -4.14 4.21
CA GLY A 20 -10.13 -4.70 4.42
C GLY A 20 -10.46 -4.97 5.89
N LYS A 21 -9.45 -5.30 6.71
CA LYS A 21 -9.61 -5.51 8.15
C LYS A 21 -9.75 -4.21 8.96
N ARG A 22 -9.54 -3.04 8.36
CA ARG A 22 -9.60 -1.74 9.06
C ARG A 22 -10.90 -1.02 8.72
N PRO A 23 -11.82 -0.76 9.67
CA PRO A 23 -12.97 0.12 9.42
C PRO A 23 -12.48 1.55 9.16
N PHE A 24 -13.13 2.27 8.23
CA PHE A 24 -12.87 3.70 8.06
C PHE A 24 -13.12 4.45 9.40
N PRO A 25 -12.27 5.40 9.82
CA PRO A 25 -11.12 5.99 9.13
C PRO A 25 -9.75 5.36 9.48
N LYS A 26 -9.72 4.15 10.05
CA LYS A 26 -8.47 3.50 10.47
C LYS A 26 -7.56 3.24 9.28
N THR A 27 -6.26 3.32 9.54
CA THR A 27 -5.20 3.20 8.54
C THR A 27 -4.29 2.02 8.82
N ILE A 28 -3.46 1.68 7.84
CA ILE A 28 -2.25 0.85 7.97
C ILE A 28 -1.00 1.67 7.58
N CYS A 29 0.21 1.15 7.80
CA CYS A 29 1.42 1.67 7.16
C CYS A 29 2.08 0.64 6.23
N PRO A 30 2.93 1.07 5.28
CA PRO A 30 3.64 0.15 4.38
C PRO A 30 4.41 -0.97 5.09
N SER A 31 5.02 -0.68 6.24
CA SER A 31 5.75 -1.69 7.02
C SER A 31 4.86 -2.80 7.58
N GLU A 32 3.55 -2.57 7.79
CA GLU A 32 2.62 -3.65 8.15
C GLU A 32 2.44 -4.64 6.99
N VAL A 33 2.43 -4.15 5.75
CA VAL A 33 2.31 -4.97 4.54
C VAL A 33 3.57 -5.80 4.35
N ALA A 34 4.76 -5.16 4.40
CA ALA A 34 6.01 -5.89 4.19
C ALA A 34 6.27 -6.95 5.25
N ARG A 35 5.89 -6.70 6.50
CA ARG A 35 6.02 -7.68 7.60
C ARG A 35 5.04 -8.85 7.50
N ALA A 36 4.01 -8.74 6.65
CA ALA A 36 3.06 -9.82 6.40
C ALA A 36 3.54 -10.78 5.30
N LEU A 37 4.58 -10.41 4.54
CA LEU A 37 5.19 -11.27 3.53
C LEU A 37 5.93 -12.43 4.19
N ASP A 38 5.77 -13.62 3.64
CA ASP A 38 6.59 -14.78 4.00
C ASP A 38 7.90 -14.83 3.18
N GLN A 39 8.79 -15.77 3.52
CA GLN A 39 10.09 -15.86 2.84
C GLN A 39 9.95 -16.23 1.36
N GLU A 40 8.97 -17.05 0.99
CA GLU A 40 8.77 -17.44 -0.41
C GLU A 40 8.31 -16.24 -1.25
N GLU A 41 7.44 -15.40 -0.69
CA GLU A 41 7.01 -14.14 -1.29
C GLU A 41 8.16 -13.13 -1.38
N LEU A 42 9.02 -13.03 -0.36
CA LEU A 42 10.22 -12.17 -0.41
C LEU A 42 11.19 -12.62 -1.52
N ASP A 43 11.43 -13.92 -1.64
CA ASP A 43 12.29 -14.49 -2.69
C ASP A 43 11.73 -14.18 -4.09
N LYS A 44 10.40 -14.31 -4.28
CA LYS A 44 9.72 -13.95 -5.54
C LYS A 44 9.79 -12.45 -5.88
N LEU A 45 9.75 -11.61 -4.84
CA LEU A 45 9.90 -10.16 -4.96
C LEU A 45 11.36 -9.72 -5.12
N GLU A 46 12.30 -10.67 -5.13
CA GLU A 46 13.74 -10.42 -5.18
C GLU A 46 14.21 -9.49 -4.03
N CYS A 47 13.52 -9.55 -2.89
CA CYS A 47 13.85 -8.82 -1.65
C CYS A 47 14.65 -9.75 -0.72
N TYR A 48 15.77 -9.29 -0.17
CA TYR A 48 16.51 -10.05 0.84
C TYR A 48 15.81 -10.01 2.19
N ASP A 49 15.27 -8.84 2.56
CA ASP A 49 14.43 -8.68 3.73
C ASP A 49 13.21 -7.78 3.47
N TRP A 50 12.27 -7.74 4.42
CA TRP A 50 11.01 -6.99 4.28
C TRP A 50 11.21 -5.49 4.01
N ARG A 51 12.32 -4.89 4.43
CA ARG A 51 12.62 -3.47 4.21
C ARG A 51 12.90 -3.19 2.75
N ASP A 52 13.47 -4.14 2.02
CA ASP A 52 13.79 -3.97 0.60
C ASP A 52 12.51 -3.75 -0.23
N CYS A 53 11.39 -4.35 0.20
CA CYS A 53 10.11 -4.19 -0.48
C CYS A 53 9.41 -2.85 -0.18
N MET A 54 9.97 -1.96 0.65
CA MET A 54 9.30 -0.72 1.06
C MET A 54 9.02 0.25 -0.08
N GLU A 55 9.96 0.42 -1.01
CA GLU A 55 9.75 1.33 -2.15
C GLU A 55 8.65 0.81 -3.07
N ASN A 56 8.64 -0.50 -3.34
CA ASN A 56 7.64 -1.18 -4.15
C ASN A 56 6.23 -1.02 -3.54
N ILE A 57 6.08 -1.24 -2.24
CA ILE A 57 4.80 -1.09 -1.53
C ILE A 57 4.34 0.37 -1.54
N ARG A 58 5.27 1.32 -1.32
CA ARG A 58 4.95 2.76 -1.38
C ARG A 58 4.47 3.15 -2.78
N GLY A 59 5.14 2.68 -3.83
CA GLY A 59 4.75 2.87 -5.22
C GLY A 59 3.35 2.36 -5.49
N LEU A 60 3.05 1.11 -5.11
CA LEU A 60 1.72 0.53 -5.28
C LEU A 60 0.63 1.29 -4.51
N CYS A 61 0.90 1.74 -3.29
CA CYS A 61 -0.04 2.58 -2.54
C CYS A 61 -0.32 3.91 -3.25
N TRP A 62 0.69 4.49 -3.91
CA TRP A 62 0.56 5.72 -4.67
C TRP A 62 -0.25 5.51 -5.95
N GLU A 63 0.03 4.46 -6.69
CA GLU A 63 -0.74 4.07 -7.88
C GLU A 63 -2.22 3.85 -7.53
N MET A 64 -2.50 3.09 -6.47
CA MET A 64 -3.88 2.89 -5.99
C MET A 64 -4.57 4.21 -5.59
N ARG A 65 -3.81 5.21 -5.12
CA ARG A 65 -4.33 6.55 -4.82
C ARG A 65 -4.67 7.31 -6.09
N GLU A 66 -3.84 7.25 -7.13
CA GLU A 66 -4.13 7.85 -8.44
C GLU A 66 -5.42 7.28 -9.05
N TYR A 67 -5.71 6.00 -8.82
CA TYR A 67 -6.95 5.34 -9.22
C TYR A 67 -8.15 5.59 -8.27
N GLY A 68 -7.99 6.39 -7.22
CA GLY A 68 -9.07 6.70 -6.26
C GLY A 68 -9.48 5.54 -5.35
N VAL A 69 -8.65 4.50 -5.23
CA VAL A 69 -8.93 3.31 -4.40
C VAL A 69 -8.59 3.57 -2.93
N VAL A 70 -7.49 4.28 -2.68
CA VAL A 70 -7.00 4.58 -1.32
C VAL A 70 -6.71 6.07 -1.14
N GLU A 71 -6.69 6.50 0.11
CA GLU A 71 -6.08 7.76 0.51
C GLU A 71 -4.72 7.46 1.17
N VAL A 72 -3.71 8.23 0.77
CA VAL A 72 -2.40 8.27 1.45
C VAL A 72 -2.39 9.47 2.39
N LEU A 73 -2.04 9.23 3.65
CA LEU A 73 -2.02 10.22 4.71
C LEU A 73 -0.61 10.39 5.29
N GLN A 74 -0.31 11.61 5.72
CA GLN A 74 0.88 11.91 6.49
C GLN A 74 0.53 12.91 7.59
N LYS A 75 1.00 12.66 8.82
CA LYS A 75 0.66 13.45 10.01
C LYS A 75 -0.85 13.61 10.25
N GLY A 76 -1.63 12.60 9.87
CA GLY A 76 -3.09 12.57 10.04
C GLY A 76 -3.89 13.20 8.89
N GLU A 77 -3.22 13.86 7.94
CA GLU A 77 -3.86 14.58 6.84
C GLU A 77 -3.71 13.83 5.52
N VAL A 78 -4.71 13.92 4.64
CA VAL A 78 -4.63 13.37 3.26
C VAL A 78 -3.59 14.14 2.46
N VAL A 79 -2.65 13.42 1.87
CA VAL A 79 -1.55 14.01 1.11
C VAL A 79 -2.04 14.55 -0.23
N LYS A 80 -1.75 15.84 -0.48
CA LYS A 80 -2.06 16.55 -1.73
C LYS A 80 -0.88 16.62 -2.71
N ALA A 81 0.24 15.99 -2.40
CA ALA A 81 1.40 15.94 -3.27
C ALA A 81 1.05 15.36 -4.66
N LYS A 82 1.81 15.77 -5.67
CA LYS A 82 1.62 15.33 -7.06
C LYS A 82 2.49 14.11 -7.39
N SER A 83 3.66 14.00 -6.77
CA SER A 83 4.49 12.80 -6.84
C SER A 83 4.68 12.16 -5.47
N ILE A 84 4.99 10.86 -5.48
CA ILE A 84 5.45 10.13 -4.31
C ILE A 84 6.81 10.63 -3.81
N ASP A 85 7.65 11.16 -4.71
CA ASP A 85 8.99 11.68 -4.41
C ASP A 85 8.95 12.92 -3.50
N ASP A 86 7.83 13.65 -3.54
CA ASP A 86 7.59 14.82 -2.68
C ASP A 86 7.31 14.43 -1.21
N ILE A 87 7.16 13.12 -0.92
CA ILE A 87 6.72 12.61 0.39
C ILE A 87 7.89 11.97 1.12
N VAL A 88 8.42 12.69 2.10
CA VAL A 88 9.51 12.20 2.93
C VAL A 88 8.96 11.63 4.25
N GLY A 89 9.42 10.44 4.62
CA GLY A 89 9.12 9.80 5.90
C GLY A 89 7.86 8.94 5.93
N PRO A 90 7.34 8.63 7.12
CA PRO A 90 6.25 7.68 7.30
C PRO A 90 4.94 8.16 6.65
N ILE A 91 4.22 7.21 6.06
CA ILE A 91 2.88 7.40 5.51
C ILE A 91 1.90 6.41 6.15
N ARG A 92 0.62 6.76 6.11
CA ARG A 92 -0.50 5.91 6.47
C ARG A 92 -1.41 5.75 5.26
N VAL A 93 -2.10 4.63 5.14
CA VAL A 93 -2.98 4.33 4.01
C VAL A 93 -4.31 3.83 4.52
N ARG A 94 -5.42 4.25 3.91
CA ARG A 94 -6.77 3.71 4.15
C ARG A 94 -7.54 3.64 2.84
N TYR A 95 -8.56 2.81 2.76
CA TYR A 95 -9.49 2.86 1.63
C TYR A 95 -10.12 4.25 1.49
N HIS A 96 -10.26 4.70 0.25
CA HIS A 96 -11.03 5.89 -0.06
C HIS A 96 -12.49 5.65 0.39
N PRO A 97 -13.14 6.61 1.06
CA PRO A 97 -14.49 6.43 1.60
C PRO A 97 -15.52 6.03 0.53
N ASP A 98 -15.35 6.50 -0.71
CA ASP A 98 -16.24 6.14 -1.83
C ASP A 98 -15.91 4.79 -2.48
N HIS A 99 -14.69 4.27 -2.33
CA HIS A 99 -14.32 2.95 -2.87
C HIS A 99 -15.02 1.82 -2.10
N ARG A 100 -15.08 1.93 -0.76
CA ARG A 100 -15.72 0.91 0.09
C ARG A 100 -17.23 0.76 -0.19
N ARG A 101 -17.90 1.80 -0.68
CA ARG A 101 -19.32 1.75 -1.05
C ARG A 101 -19.58 0.83 -2.25
N GLN A 102 -18.59 0.62 -3.11
CA GLN A 102 -18.72 -0.18 -4.34
C GLN A 102 -18.48 -1.68 -4.10
N GLU A 103 -17.64 -2.05 -3.12
CA GLU A 103 -17.43 -3.48 -2.76
C GLU A 103 -18.53 -4.06 -1.84
N MET A 104 -19.40 -3.21 -1.29
CA MET A 104 -20.51 -3.60 -0.40
C MET A 104 -21.88 -3.64 -1.10
N MET A 105 -21.93 -3.36 -2.41
CA MET A 105 -23.10 -3.57 -3.29
C MET A 105 -22.88 -4.82 -4.13
#